data_AF-A6ILY4-F1
#
_entry.id   AF-A6ILY4-F1
#
_cell.length_a   1.000
_cell.length_b   1.000
_cell.length_c   1.000
_cell.angle_alpha   90.00
_cell.angle_beta   90.00
_cell.angle_gamma   90.00
#
_symmetry.space_group_name_H-M   'P 1'
#
loop_
_entity.id
_entity.type
_entity.pdbx_description
1 polymer ?
#
loop_
_entity_poly.entity_id
_entity_poly.type
_entity_poly.pdbx_seq_one_letter_code
_entity_poly.pdbx_strand_id
1 'polypeptide(L)' 'MPTHWENVNPDVPYQLVSLQNQTHEYNEVASLFGKTMDRNRIKRIQRIQNLDLWEFFCRFLASFRVYAVDFKISIHYQI' A
#
# COMPACT_ATOMS: atom_id res chain seq x y z
N MET A 1 0.15 6.90 13.07
CA MET A 1 -0.21 6.75 11.63
C MET A 1 1.02 7.09 10.78
N PRO A 2 1.27 6.42 9.65
CA PRO A 2 2.40 6.77 8.78
C PRO A 2 2.29 8.22 8.31
N THR A 3 3.41 8.94 8.28
CA THR A 3 3.47 10.37 7.92
C THR A 3 3.03 10.67 6.49
N HIS A 4 3.05 9.67 5.60
CA HIS A 4 2.67 9.79 4.19
C HIS A 4 1.18 9.48 3.91
N TRP A 5 0.37 9.22 4.95
CA TRP A 5 -1.06 9.01 4.80
C TRP A 5 -1.79 10.36 4.76
N GLU A 6 -2.11 10.82 3.56
CA GLU A 6 -2.88 12.04 3.34
C GLU A 6 -4.39 11.75 3.40
N ASN A 7 -5.16 12.68 4.00
CA ASN A 7 -6.62 12.75 3.98
C ASN A 7 -7.39 11.49 4.43
N VAL A 8 -6.90 10.79 5.45
CA VAL A 8 -7.58 9.59 5.97
C VAL A 8 -8.86 9.98 6.70
N ASN A 9 -10.01 9.73 6.07
CA ASN A 9 -11.32 9.78 6.72
C ASN A 9 -11.54 8.59 7.69
N PRO A 10 -11.69 8.81 9.01
CA PRO A 10 -11.94 7.75 9.99
C PRO A 10 -13.38 7.19 9.95
N ASP A 11 -14.32 7.87 9.28
CA ASP A 11 -15.73 7.46 9.19
C ASP A 11 -15.97 6.34 8.16
N VAL A 12 -14.94 5.99 7.37
CA VAL A 12 -15.01 4.91 6.38
C VAL A 12 -14.05 3.77 6.73
N PRO A 13 -14.46 2.51 6.57
CA PRO A 13 -13.69 1.35 7.03
C PRO A 13 -12.36 1.16 6.26
N TYR A 14 -12.30 1.62 5.00
CA TYR A 14 -11.06 1.70 4.24
C TYR A 14 -11.18 2.70 3.09
N GLN A 15 -10.05 3.19 2.61
CA GLN A 15 -9.93 4.04 1.44
C GLN A 15 -8.89 3.49 0.46
N LEU A 16 -9.11 3.75 -0.82
CA LEU A 16 -8.15 3.43 -1.88
C LEU A 16 -7.58 4.71 -2.44
N VAL A 17 -6.28 4.92 -2.25
CA VAL A 17 -5.54 6.06 -2.80
C VAL A 17 -4.79 5.58 -4.03
N SER A 18 -5.15 6.11 -5.20
CA SER A 18 -4.41 5.84 -6.44
C SER A 18 -3.03 6.48 -6.38
N LEU A 19 -1.98 5.69 -6.59
CA LEU A 19 -0.62 6.18 -6.69
C LEU A 19 -0.35 6.66 -8.11
N GLN A 20 0.24 7.84 -8.25
CA GLN A 20 0.68 8.35 -9.54
C GLN A 20 1.99 7.68 -9.95
N ASN A 21 2.17 7.44 -11.25
CA ASN A 21 3.35 6.75 -11.78
C ASN A 21 4.68 7.50 -11.58
N GLN A 22 4.66 8.79 -11.25
CA GLN A 22 5.86 9.56 -10.91
C GLN A 22 6.27 9.43 -9.44
N THR A 23 5.44 8.87 -8.55
CA THR A 23 5.80 8.78 -7.14
C THR A 23 6.86 7.71 -6.92
N HIS A 24 7.73 7.94 -5.94
CA HIS A 24 8.73 6.94 -5.53
C HIS A 24 8.05 5.62 -5.14
N GLU A 25 6.97 5.69 -4.36
CA GLU A 25 6.18 4.54 -3.91
C GLU A 25 5.63 3.71 -5.08
N TYR A 26 5.06 4.35 -6.11
CA TYR A 26 4.60 3.64 -7.29
C TYR A 26 5.75 2.89 -7.96
N ASN A 27 6.87 3.57 -8.18
CA ASN A 27 8.01 3.01 -8.92
C ASN A 27 8.67 1.85 -8.18
N GLU A 28 8.75 1.92 -6.85
CA GLU A 28 9.25 0.83 -6.02
C GLU A 28 8.38 -0.42 -6.17
N VAL A 29 7.05 -0.24 -6.14
CA VAL A 29 6.12 -1.38 -6.16
C VAL A 29 5.96 -1.94 -7.56
N ALA A 30 5.91 -1.08 -8.57
CA ALA A 30 6.02 -1.49 -9.97
C ALA A 30 7.34 -2.23 -10.21
N SER A 31 8.43 -1.87 -9.52
CA SER A 31 9.70 -2.58 -9.60
C SER A 31 9.67 -3.97 -9.02
N LEU A 32 9.12 -4.12 -7.82
CA LEU A 32 8.96 -5.44 -7.20
C LEU A 32 8.07 -6.35 -8.04
N PHE A 33 6.97 -5.81 -8.54
CA PHE A 33 6.09 -6.51 -9.46
C PHE A 33 6.79 -6.94 -10.75
N GLY A 34 7.60 -6.03 -11.32
CA GLY A 34 8.42 -6.25 -12.49
C GLY A 34 9.43 -7.39 -12.39
N LYS A 35 9.74 -7.87 -11.17
CA LYS A 35 10.65 -9.00 -10.96
C LYS A 35 10.03 -10.35 -11.33
N THR A 36 8.71 -10.47 -11.24
CA THR A 36 8.00 -11.73 -11.46
C THR A 36 7.01 -11.66 -12.63
N MET A 37 6.60 -10.46 -13.04
CA MET A 37 5.61 -10.21 -14.08
C MET A 37 5.99 -8.98 -14.92
N ASP A 38 5.43 -8.84 -16.13
CA ASP A 38 5.67 -7.66 -16.97
C ASP A 38 5.01 -6.41 -16.39
N ARG A 39 5.81 -5.37 -16.09
CA ARG A 39 5.36 -4.07 -15.59
C ARG A 39 4.32 -3.41 -16.49
N ASN A 40 4.39 -3.62 -17.80
CA ASN A 40 3.46 -3.01 -18.76
C ASN A 40 2.01 -3.50 -18.56
N ARG A 41 1.81 -4.57 -17.78
CA ARG A 41 0.49 -5.09 -17.43
C ARG A 41 -0.15 -4.34 -16.25
N ILE A 42 0.59 -3.48 -15.54
CA ILE A 42 0.04 -2.69 -14.43
C ILE A 42 -0.93 -1.65 -15.01
N LYS A 43 -2.21 -1.75 -14.65
CA LYS A 43 -3.24 -0.75 -15.02
C LYS A 43 -3.30 0.41 -14.03
N ARG A 44 -3.19 0.10 -12.75
CA ARG A 44 -3.16 1.07 -11.65
C ARG A 44 -2.52 0.43 -10.43
N ILE A 45 -1.98 1.26 -9.57
CA ILE A 45 -1.53 0.87 -8.24
C ILE A 45 -2.32 1.69 -7.23
N GLN A 46 -2.98 1.02 -6.29
CA GLN A 46 -3.75 1.67 -5.25
C GLN A 46 -3.24 1.26 -3.86
N ARG A 47 -2.96 2.26 -3.04
CA ARG A 47 -2.66 2.10 -1.62
C ARG A 47 -3.95 1.95 -0.85
N ILE A 48 -4.07 0.86 -0.08
CA ILE A 48 -5.18 0.65 0.83
C ILE A 48 -4.87 1.37 2.14
N GLN A 49 -5.69 2.35 2.50
CA GLN A 49 -5.66 3.00 3.82
C GLN A 49 -6.79 2.41 4.66
N ASN A 50 -6.45 1.51 5.58
CA ASN A 50 -7.39 0.93 6.54
C ASN A 50 -6.80 1.12 7.94
N LEU A 51 -7.42 2.00 8.73
CA LEU A 51 -6.93 2.36 10.06
C LEU A 51 -7.01 1.19 11.03
N ASP A 52 -8.13 0.45 11.04
CA ASP A 52 -8.35 -0.68 11.95
C ASP A 52 -7.32 -1.79 11.72
N LEU A 53 -7.09 -2.15 10.44
CA LEU A 53 -6.07 -3.13 10.06
C LEU A 53 -4.68 -2.64 10.41
N TRP A 54 -4.40 -1.34 10.23
CA TRP A 54 -3.10 -0.77 10.56
C TRP A 54 -2.84 -0.77 12.06
N GLU A 55 -3.81 -0.39 12.89
CA GLU A 55 -3.70 -0.46 14.34
C GLU A 55 -3.52 -1.88 14.83
N PHE A 56 -4.33 -2.82 14.31
CA PHE A 56 -4.20 -4.23 14.63
C PHE A 56 -2.79 -4.76 14.29
N PHE A 57 -2.30 -4.43 13.09
CA PHE A 57 -0.97 -4.80 12.64
C PHE A 57 0.15 -4.18 13.49
N CYS A 58 0.06 -2.89 13.81
CA CYS A 58 1.02 -2.22 14.69
C CYS A 58 1.08 -2.85 16.08
N ARG A 59 -0.07 -3.24 16.66
CA ARG A 59 -0.11 -3.94 17.95
C ARG A 59 0.59 -5.31 17.87
N PHE A 60 0.38 -6.03 16.77
CA PHE A 60 1.03 -7.32 16.53
C PHE A 60 2.54 -7.18 16.32
N LEU A 61 3.00 -6.21 15.52
CA LEU A 61 4.42 -5.97 15.28
C LEU A 61 5.17 -5.35 16.48
N ALA A 62 4.49 -4.55 17.31
CA ALA A 62 5.05 -4.04 18.55
C ALA A 62 5.49 -5.18 19.49
N SER A 63 4.82 -6.33 19.42
CA SER A 63 5.22 -7.54 20.14
C SER A 63 6.50 -8.19 19.58
N PHE A 64 6.93 -7.85 18.36
CA PHE A 64 8.09 -8.48 17.69
C PHE A 64 9.29 -7.53 17.43
N ARG A 65 9.23 -6.24 17.78
CA ARG A 65 10.32 -5.23 17.57
C ARG A 65 10.89 -5.21 16.13
N VAL A 66 10.07 -5.48 15.11
CA VAL A 66 10.46 -5.34 13.70
C VAL A 66 9.70 -4.15 13.12
N TYR A 67 10.44 -3.17 12.56
CA TYR A 67 9.86 -2.00 11.92
C TYR A 67 9.00 -2.42 10.73
N ALA A 68 7.75 -1.95 10.72
CA ALA A 68 6.74 -2.25 9.73
C ALA A 68 7.20 -1.82 8.32
N VAL A 69 7.47 -2.79 7.46
CA VAL A 69 7.42 -2.61 6.01
C VAL A 69 6.32 -3.57 5.53
N ASP A 70 5.07 -3.10 5.52
CA ASP A 70 3.99 -3.89 4.93
C ASP A 70 3.00 -2.97 4.21
N PHE A 71 3.28 -2.80 2.93
CA PHE A 71 2.43 -2.18 1.94
C PHE A 71 1.47 -3.25 1.40
N LYS A 72 0.23 -3.29 1.92
CA LYS A 72 -0.86 -3.96 1.18
C LYS A 72 -1.27 -3.08 0.00
N ILE A 73 -0.49 -3.18 -1.07
CA ILE A 73 -0.80 -2.54 -2.34
C ILE A 73 -1.61 -3.51 -3.19
N SER A 74 -2.80 -3.06 -3.60
CA SER A 74 -3.62 -3.80 -4.56
C SER A 74 -3.14 -3.46 -5.98
N ILE A 75 -2.55 -4.44 -6.66
CA ILE A 75 -2.24 -4.36 -8.08
C ILE A 75 -3.40 -5.02 -8.84
N HIS A 76 -4.13 -4.25 -9.64
CA HIS A 76 -5.19 -4.78 -10.49
C HIS A 76 -4.62 -5.21 -11.85
N TYR A 77 -4.86 -6.47 -12.21
CA TYR A 77 -4.44 -7.10 -13.47
C TYR A 77 -5.63 -7.29 -14.40
N GLN A 78 -5.36 -7.33 -15.71
CA GLN A 78 -6.31 -7.77 -16.73
C GLN A 78 -5.79 -9.09 -17.32
N ILE A 79 -6.63 -10.13 -17.26
CA ILE A 79 -6.45 -11.41 -17.96
C ILE A 79 -7.03 -11.24 -19.36
#